data_AF-F2SIR0-F1
#
_entry.id   AF-F2SIR0-F1
#
_cell.length_a   1.000
_cell.length_b   1.000
_cell.length_c   1.000
_cell.angle_alpha   90.00
_cell.angle_beta   90.00
_cell.angle_gamma   90.00
#
_symmetry.space_group_name_H-M   'P 1'
#
loop_
_entity.id
_entity.type
_entity.pdbx_description
1 polymer ?
#
loop_
_entity_poly.entity_id
_entity_poly.type
_entity_poly.pdbx_seq_one_letter_code
_entity_poly.pdbx_strand_id
1 'polypeptide(L)'
;MATMARETPQPQPEQPQSSASTSASTASPSTQSAFSLPTSTKLLIGGSAFFVLSTFITRRSLNRRRLAAIPQFYTTASHHKPNVSAPLEALEALNLATLNVVALAILGVGAGMKAVGFETLDELRRIVRGGLGADGTGRTEQQVEEDMEEWVVSVLNRKASKETANAKEAEKQRAQDEIRKTWLNERGKER
;
A
#
# COMPACT_ATOMS: atom_id res chain seq x y z
N MET A 1 64.79 76.11 -7.67
CA MET A 1 65.54 74.84 -7.72
C MET A 1 64.98 73.90 -6.66
N ALA A 2 64.56 72.72 -7.12
CA ALA A 2 64.31 71.44 -6.45
C ALA A 2 63.83 71.37 -4.98
N THR A 3 62.75 70.60 -4.78
CA THR A 3 62.51 69.47 -3.84
C THR A 3 61.03 69.51 -3.41
N MET A 4 60.30 68.45 -3.11
CA MET A 4 60.34 66.99 -3.32
C MET A 4 58.90 66.52 -3.02
N ALA A 5 58.43 65.48 -3.71
CA ALA A 5 57.16 64.82 -3.43
C ALA A 5 57.22 64.01 -2.12
N ARG A 6 56.10 63.94 -1.39
CA ARG A 6 55.69 62.77 -0.61
C ARG A 6 54.19 62.81 -0.33
N GLU A 7 53.44 62.04 -1.10
CA GLU A 7 52.06 61.65 -0.81
C GLU A 7 52.05 60.57 0.29
N THR A 8 51.10 60.65 1.21
CA THR A 8 50.67 59.55 2.06
C THR A 8 49.20 59.81 2.43
N PRO A 9 48.23 58.99 1.98
CA PRO A 9 46.85 59.08 2.46
C PRO A 9 46.56 57.98 3.50
N GLN A 10 45.97 58.37 4.62
CA GLN A 10 45.34 57.52 5.65
C GLN A 10 44.28 58.38 6.37
N PRO A 11 43.19 57.86 6.97
CA PRO A 11 42.39 56.65 6.73
C PRO A 11 40.94 56.99 6.28
N GLN A 12 40.22 56.01 5.72
CA GLN A 12 38.79 56.09 5.45
C GLN A 12 37.98 55.56 6.64
N PRO A 13 37.04 56.34 7.23
CA PRO A 13 36.06 55.82 8.17
C PRO A 13 34.84 55.24 7.44
N GLU A 14 34.60 53.96 7.76
CA GLU A 14 33.41 53.13 7.66
C GLU A 14 32.07 53.79 7.27
N GLN A 15 31.48 53.27 6.19
CA GLN A 15 30.05 53.37 5.89
C GLN A 15 29.26 52.50 6.88
N PRO A 16 28.20 53.00 7.53
CA PRO A 16 27.23 52.13 8.19
C PRO A 16 26.32 51.51 7.12
N GLN A 17 26.61 50.26 6.72
CA GLN A 17 25.63 49.42 6.03
C GLN A 17 24.52 49.06 7.01
N SER A 18 23.39 49.73 6.83
CA SER A 18 22.12 49.44 7.47
C SER A 18 21.75 47.97 7.24
N SER A 19 21.85 47.16 8.29
CA SER A 19 21.36 45.78 8.31
C SER A 19 19.84 45.82 8.43
N ALA A 20 19.16 45.92 7.29
CA ALA A 20 17.73 45.62 7.21
C ALA A 20 17.56 44.11 7.46
N SER A 21 17.37 43.76 8.73
CA SER A 21 16.86 42.46 9.14
C SER A 21 15.39 42.39 8.76
N THR A 22 15.10 41.99 7.52
CA THR A 22 13.75 41.59 7.11
C THR A 22 13.41 40.31 7.85
N SER A 23 12.88 40.49 9.07
CA SER A 23 12.20 39.45 9.82
C SER A 23 10.93 39.12 9.05
N ALA A 24 11.03 38.25 8.06
CA ALA A 24 9.89 37.62 7.43
C ALA A 24 9.22 36.75 8.49
N SER A 25 8.35 37.38 9.27
CA SER A 25 7.44 36.72 10.18
C SER A 25 6.55 35.85 9.29
N THR A 26 6.86 34.55 9.22
CA THR A 26 5.97 33.55 8.63
C THR A 26 4.71 33.57 9.47
N ALA A 27 3.72 34.35 9.04
CA ALA A 27 2.37 34.32 9.55
C ALA A 27 1.84 32.90 9.33
N SER A 28 1.87 32.11 10.40
CA SER A 28 1.17 30.83 10.46
C SER A 28 -0.32 31.18 10.51
N PRO A 29 -1.17 30.77 9.54
CA PRO A 29 -2.59 30.85 9.74
C PRO A 29 -2.97 29.79 10.77
N SER A 30 -2.92 30.15 12.05
CA SER A 30 -3.51 29.36 13.13
C SER A 30 -5.03 29.52 13.09
N THR A 31 -5.66 28.97 12.05
CA THR A 31 -7.10 28.71 12.08
C THR A 31 -7.30 27.44 12.90
N GLN A 32 -7.22 27.59 14.22
CA GLN A 32 -7.59 26.54 15.16
C GLN A 32 -9.10 26.30 14.99
N SER A 33 -9.47 25.33 14.16
CA SER A 33 -10.84 24.87 14.13
C SER A 33 -11.09 24.07 15.41
N ALA A 34 -12.06 24.52 16.21
CA ALA A 34 -12.45 23.90 17.48
C ALA A 34 -12.98 22.45 17.36
N PHE A 35 -12.98 21.89 16.15
CA PHE A 35 -13.38 20.52 15.80
C PHE A 35 -12.42 19.87 14.79
N SER A 36 -11.12 20.17 14.85
CA SER A 36 -10.15 19.49 13.99
C SER A 36 -9.91 18.07 14.48
N LEU A 37 -10.49 17.08 13.79
CA LEU A 37 -10.06 15.68 13.99
C LEU A 37 -8.57 15.55 13.63
N PRO A 38 -7.80 14.69 14.34
CA PRO A 38 -6.43 14.36 13.99
C PRO A 38 -6.32 13.91 12.53
N THR A 39 -5.20 14.23 11.88
CA THR A 39 -5.01 13.90 10.46
C THR A 39 -5.05 12.40 10.21
N SER A 40 -4.51 11.61 11.15
CA SER A 40 -4.59 10.14 11.16
C SER A 40 -6.02 9.62 11.17
N THR A 41 -6.91 10.25 11.93
CA THR A 41 -8.32 9.85 12.01
C THR A 41 -9.06 10.18 10.70
N LYS A 42 -8.79 11.34 10.11
CA LYS A 42 -9.33 11.72 8.79
C LYS A 42 -8.85 10.74 7.70
N LEU A 43 -7.57 10.37 7.72
CA LEU A 43 -6.98 9.46 6.75
C LEU A 43 -7.52 8.03 6.90
N LEU A 44 -7.73 7.57 8.14
CA LEU A 44 -8.29 6.26 8.43
C LEU A 44 -9.78 6.18 8.03
N ILE A 45 -10.58 7.18 8.39
CA ILE A 45 -12.01 7.22 8.01
C ILE A 45 -12.15 7.35 6.49
N GLY A 46 -11.40 8.26 5.87
CA GLY A 46 -11.41 8.44 4.42
C GLY A 46 -10.93 7.18 3.68
N GLY A 47 -9.83 6.59 4.13
CA GLY A 47 -9.27 5.35 3.57
C GLY A 47 -10.20 4.15 3.74
N SER A 48 -10.81 3.98 4.91
CA SER A 48 -11.76 2.88 5.15
C SER A 48 -13.04 3.04 4.35
N ALA A 49 -13.62 4.25 4.28
CA ALA A 49 -14.78 4.52 3.45
C ALA A 49 -14.48 4.27 1.96
N PHE A 50 -13.33 4.75 1.48
CA PHE A 50 -12.89 4.54 0.11
C PHE A 50 -12.62 3.06 -0.19
N PHE A 51 -12.01 2.32 0.74
CA PHE A 51 -11.75 0.90 0.60
C PHE A 51 -13.02 0.06 0.55
N VAL A 52 -13.99 0.33 1.43
CA VAL A 52 -15.29 -0.34 1.42
C VAL A 52 -16.02 -0.05 0.11
N LEU A 53 -16.04 1.21 -0.33
CA LEU A 53 -16.66 1.61 -1.59
C LEU A 53 -15.99 0.93 -2.79
N SER A 54 -14.66 0.94 -2.87
CA SER A 54 -13.88 0.29 -3.94
C SER A 54 -14.13 -1.22 -3.98
N THR A 55 -14.13 -1.88 -2.82
CA THR A 55 -14.43 -3.31 -2.69
C THR A 55 -15.85 -3.61 -3.14
N PHE A 56 -16.82 -2.75 -2.79
CA PHE A 56 -18.21 -2.90 -3.21
C PHE A 56 -18.38 -2.78 -4.74
N ILE A 57 -17.76 -1.77 -5.36
CA ILE A 57 -17.74 -1.61 -6.83
C ILE A 57 -17.11 -2.84 -7.49
N THR A 58 -16.00 -3.34 -6.95
CA THR A 58 -15.31 -4.52 -7.47
C THR A 58 -16.20 -5.75 -7.39
N ARG A 59 -16.85 -5.98 -6.24
CA ARG A 59 -17.77 -7.10 -6.05
C ARG A 59 -18.95 -7.02 -7.00
N ARG A 60 -19.52 -5.83 -7.22
CA ARG A 60 -20.60 -5.61 -8.20
C ARG A 60 -20.14 -5.90 -9.63
N SER A 61 -18.95 -5.45 -10.01
CA SER A 61 -18.37 -5.68 -11.33
C SER A 61 -18.10 -7.16 -11.58
N LEU A 62 -17.41 -7.83 -10.65
CA LEU A 62 -17.12 -9.26 -10.74
C LEU A 62 -18.40 -10.11 -10.77
N ASN A 63 -19.43 -9.74 -10.02
CA ASN A 63 -20.69 -10.47 -10.05
C ASN A 63 -21.40 -10.37 -11.41
N ARG A 64 -21.39 -9.18 -12.05
CA ARG A 64 -21.93 -9.01 -13.41
C ARG A 64 -21.17 -9.89 -14.42
N ARG A 65 -19.84 -9.93 -14.34
CA ARG A 65 -18.98 -10.76 -15.19
C ARG A 65 -19.21 -12.25 -14.96
N ARG A 66 -19.33 -12.66 -13.69
CA ARG A 66 -19.63 -14.05 -13.32
C ARG A 66 -20.97 -14.50 -13.88
N LEU A 67 -22.01 -13.67 -13.79
CA LEU A 67 -23.32 -13.98 -14.38
C LEU A 67 -23.27 -14.06 -15.91
N ALA A 68 -22.50 -13.20 -16.57
CA ALA A 68 -22.31 -13.24 -18.02
C ALA A 68 -21.49 -14.45 -18.51
N ALA A 69 -20.69 -15.05 -17.63
CA ALA A 69 -19.91 -16.25 -17.92
C ALA A 69 -20.68 -17.56 -17.68
N ILE A 70 -21.83 -17.52 -16.99
CA ILE A 70 -22.65 -18.71 -16.74
C ILE A 70 -23.51 -18.97 -18.00
N PRO A 71 -23.35 -20.13 -18.67
CA PRO A 71 -24.20 -20.49 -19.80
C PRO A 71 -25.66 -20.67 -19.36
N GLN A 72 -26.61 -20.23 -20.19
CA GLN A 72 -28.03 -20.47 -19.94
C GLN A 72 -28.33 -21.98 -19.99
N PHE A 73 -29.27 -22.46 -19.16
CA PHE A 73 -29.58 -23.88 -18.94
C PHE A 73 -30.00 -24.71 -20.18
N TYR A 74 -30.05 -24.11 -21.38
CA TYR A 74 -30.40 -24.77 -22.64
C TYR A 74 -29.50 -24.35 -23.82
N THR A 75 -28.28 -23.86 -23.55
CA THR A 75 -27.33 -23.63 -24.64
C THR A 75 -26.62 -24.94 -25.01
N THR A 76 -26.87 -25.45 -26.22
CA THR A 76 -26.15 -26.58 -26.80
C THR A 76 -24.77 -26.18 -27.34
N ALA A 77 -24.41 -24.89 -27.23
CA ALA A 77 -23.14 -24.40 -27.69
C ALA A 77 -22.02 -24.89 -26.76
N SER A 78 -21.13 -25.73 -27.30
CA SER A 78 -19.89 -26.16 -26.64
C SER A 78 -18.97 -25.00 -26.24
N HIS A 79 -19.19 -23.80 -26.80
CA HIS A 79 -18.39 -22.60 -26.57
C HIS A 79 -19.28 -21.38 -26.34
N HIS A 80 -19.74 -21.16 -25.11
CA HIS A 80 -20.34 -19.88 -24.72
C HIS A 80 -19.24 -18.82 -24.58
N LYS A 81 -19.04 -18.00 -25.61
CA LYS A 81 -18.17 -16.82 -25.53
C LYS A 81 -19.01 -15.56 -25.24
N PRO A 82 -18.89 -14.93 -24.06
CA PRO A 82 -19.45 -13.61 -23.87
C PRO A 82 -18.80 -12.64 -24.87
N ASN A 83 -19.62 -11.81 -25.53
CA ASN A 83 -19.13 -10.80 -26.46
C ASN A 83 -18.51 -9.64 -25.65
N VAL A 84 -17.23 -9.78 -25.31
CA VAL A 84 -16.45 -8.76 -24.61
C VAL A 84 -15.17 -8.47 -25.38
N SER A 85 -14.87 -7.18 -25.52
CA SER A 85 -13.62 -6.73 -26.12
C SER A 85 -12.47 -6.97 -25.14
N ALA A 86 -11.54 -7.88 -25.48
CA ALA A 86 -10.40 -8.22 -24.62
C ALA A 86 -9.58 -7.00 -24.11
N PRO A 87 -9.31 -5.95 -24.93
CA PRO A 87 -8.59 -4.77 -24.45
C PRO A 87 -9.37 -3.95 -23.42
N LEU A 88 -10.69 -3.84 -23.60
CA LEU A 88 -11.57 -3.13 -22.69
C LEU A 88 -11.66 -3.86 -21.34
N GLU A 89 -11.78 -5.19 -21.39
CA GLU A 89 -11.81 -6.05 -20.21
C GLU A 89 -10.52 -5.93 -19.39
N ALA A 90 -9.36 -5.85 -20.06
CA ALA A 90 -8.05 -5.67 -19.45
C ALA A 90 -7.90 -4.29 -18.79
N LEU A 91 -8.35 -3.21 -19.45
CA LEU A 91 -8.30 -1.86 -18.89
C LEU A 91 -9.21 -1.73 -17.67
N GLU A 92 -10.41 -2.28 -17.72
CA GLU A 92 -11.30 -2.31 -16.56
C GLU A 92 -10.69 -3.15 -15.42
N ALA A 93 -10.06 -4.29 -15.72
CA ALA A 93 -9.38 -5.10 -14.71
C ALA A 93 -8.19 -4.37 -14.09
N LEU A 94 -7.42 -3.63 -14.90
CA LEU A 94 -6.33 -2.80 -14.42
C LEU A 94 -6.85 -1.71 -13.47
N ASN A 95 -7.91 -1.00 -13.85
CA ASN A 95 -8.49 0.06 -13.01
C ASN A 95 -9.09 -0.51 -11.72
N LEU A 96 -9.78 -1.65 -11.80
CA LEU A 96 -10.29 -2.37 -10.61
C LEU A 96 -9.15 -2.79 -9.67
N ALA A 97 -8.02 -3.23 -10.22
CA ALA A 97 -6.86 -3.61 -9.43
C ALA A 97 -6.18 -2.40 -8.78
N THR A 98 -5.91 -1.34 -9.54
CA THR A 98 -5.21 -0.15 -9.03
C THR A 98 -6.02 0.55 -7.95
N LEU A 99 -7.33 0.73 -8.14
CA LEU A 99 -8.18 1.36 -7.13
C LEU A 99 -8.19 0.58 -5.81
N ASN A 100 -8.23 -0.75 -5.85
CA ASN A 100 -8.18 -1.57 -4.63
C ASN A 100 -6.82 -1.51 -3.93
N VAL A 101 -5.71 -1.53 -4.68
CA VAL A 101 -4.36 -1.40 -4.11
C VAL A 101 -4.16 -0.02 -3.51
N VAL A 102 -4.55 1.04 -4.21
CA VAL A 102 -4.49 2.42 -3.72
C VAL A 102 -5.36 2.58 -2.48
N ALA A 103 -6.56 2.01 -2.47
CA ALA A 103 -7.44 2.06 -1.30
C ALA A 103 -6.82 1.34 -0.09
N LEU A 104 -6.21 0.17 -0.32
CA LEU A 104 -5.51 -0.59 0.72
C LEU A 104 -4.27 0.17 1.23
N ALA A 105 -3.56 0.88 0.36
CA ALA A 105 -2.43 1.72 0.74
C ALA A 105 -2.88 2.90 1.62
N ILE A 106 -3.92 3.65 1.22
CA ILE A 106 -4.45 4.77 2.01
C ILE A 106 -4.96 4.27 3.37
N LEU A 107 -5.72 3.17 3.38
CA LEU A 107 -6.20 2.54 4.61
C LEU A 107 -5.03 2.09 5.49
N GLY A 108 -4.01 1.47 4.90
CA GLY A 108 -2.80 1.01 5.59
C GLY A 108 -2.00 2.14 6.20
N VAL A 109 -1.80 3.25 5.48
CA VAL A 109 -1.14 4.45 6.01
C VAL A 109 -1.97 5.05 7.15
N GLY A 110 -3.29 5.20 6.99
CA GLY A 110 -4.17 5.70 8.04
C GLY A 110 -4.16 4.82 9.30
N ALA A 111 -4.23 3.49 9.12
CA ALA A 111 -4.17 2.52 10.20
C ALA A 111 -2.80 2.52 10.89
N GLY A 112 -1.70 2.60 10.12
CA GLY A 112 -0.33 2.67 10.62
C GLY A 112 -0.09 3.94 11.44
N MET A 113 -0.51 5.10 10.95
CA MET A 113 -0.44 6.36 11.70
C MET A 113 -1.20 6.24 13.03
N LYS A 114 -2.40 5.65 13.03
CA LYS A 114 -3.21 5.46 14.25
C LYS A 114 -2.57 4.45 15.22
N ALA A 115 -1.94 3.40 14.71
CA ALA A 115 -1.34 2.36 15.54
C ALA A 115 -0.09 2.85 16.29
N VAL A 116 0.73 3.68 15.64
CA VAL A 116 1.94 4.26 16.26
C VAL A 116 1.64 5.53 17.04
N GLY A 117 0.47 6.15 16.83
CA GLY A 117 0.01 7.32 17.57
C GLY A 117 0.41 8.66 16.94
N PHE A 118 0.71 8.69 15.63
CA PHE A 118 1.01 9.93 14.92
C PHE A 118 -0.27 10.69 14.58
N GLU A 119 -0.28 11.99 14.85
CA GLU A 119 -1.42 12.87 14.56
C GLU A 119 -1.17 13.83 13.39
N THR A 120 0.09 14.00 13.01
CA THR A 120 0.55 14.98 12.01
C THR A 120 1.21 14.32 10.79
N LEU A 121 1.19 15.02 9.65
CA LEU A 121 1.87 14.58 8.43
C LEU A 121 3.39 14.79 8.49
N ASP A 122 3.85 15.72 9.32
CA ASP A 122 5.28 16.01 9.46
C ASP A 122 6.04 14.86 10.13
N GLU A 123 5.43 14.22 11.14
CA GLU A 123 5.95 13.01 11.77
C GLU A 123 6.02 11.84 10.78
N LEU A 124 4.94 11.63 10.01
CA LEU A 124 4.92 10.63 8.94
C LEU A 124 6.04 10.90 7.93
N ARG A 125 6.18 12.15 7.47
CA ARG A 125 7.20 12.54 6.49
C ARG A 125 8.62 12.35 7.03
N ARG A 126 8.85 12.66 8.31
CA ARG A 126 10.14 12.44 8.97
C ARG A 126 10.48 10.96 9.03
N ILE A 127 9.53 10.10 9.33
CA ILE A 127 9.75 8.64 9.36
C ILE A 127 9.99 8.09 7.97
N VAL A 128 9.22 8.53 6.97
CA VAL A 128 9.42 8.13 5.58
C VAL A 128 10.81 8.54 5.09
N ARG A 129 11.25 9.78 5.38
CA ARG A 129 12.61 10.24 5.04
C ARG A 129 13.71 9.54 5.82
N GLY A 130 13.49 9.28 7.11
CA GLY A 130 14.41 8.51 7.94
C GLY A 130 14.56 7.07 7.42
N GLY A 131 13.46 6.44 7.01
CA GLY A 131 13.45 5.10 6.42
C GLY A 131 14.12 5.03 5.04
N LEU A 132 14.09 6.11 4.26
CA LEU A 132 14.82 6.23 2.99
C LEU A 132 16.31 6.58 3.15
N GLY A 133 16.81 6.69 4.39
CA GLY A 133 18.20 7.11 4.66
C GLY A 133 18.48 8.58 4.34
N ALA A 134 17.46 9.36 3.95
CA ALA A 134 17.61 10.77 3.57
C ALA A 134 18.04 11.67 4.73
N ASP A 135 17.74 11.27 5.97
CA ASP A 135 18.14 11.99 7.19
C ASP A 135 19.33 11.31 7.92
N GLY A 136 20.06 10.38 7.28
CA GLY A 136 21.29 9.75 7.82
C GLY A 136 21.11 8.86 9.06
N THR A 137 19.86 8.66 9.49
CA THR A 137 19.45 7.96 10.73
C THR A 137 18.66 6.68 10.45
N GLY A 138 18.56 6.27 9.19
CA GLY A 138 17.87 5.05 8.78
C GLY A 138 18.58 3.79 9.28
N ARG A 139 17.82 2.70 9.40
CA ARG A 139 18.41 1.35 9.52
C ARG A 139 19.42 1.18 8.39
N THR A 140 20.58 0.60 8.69
CA THR A 140 21.56 0.26 7.65
C THR A 140 20.86 -0.61 6.60
N GLU A 141 21.13 -0.37 5.30
CA GLU A 141 20.57 -1.19 4.20
C GLU A 141 20.68 -2.68 4.50
N GLN A 142 21.79 -3.09 5.12
CA GLN A 142 22.05 -4.45 5.55
C GLN A 142 21.02 -5.03 6.53
N GLN A 143 20.54 -4.25 7.52
CA GLN A 143 19.50 -4.73 8.45
C GLN A 143 18.16 -4.89 7.73
N VAL A 144 17.86 -4.01 6.77
CA VAL A 144 16.62 -4.10 5.99
C VAL A 144 16.66 -5.31 5.06
N GLU A 145 17.81 -5.61 4.45
CA GLU A 145 18.01 -6.79 3.63
C GLU A 145 17.82 -8.09 4.45
N GLU A 146 18.44 -8.18 5.62
CA GLU A 146 18.34 -9.36 6.50
C GLU A 146 16.90 -9.58 7.01
N ASP A 147 16.23 -8.52 7.46
CA ASP A 147 14.81 -8.56 7.85
C ASP A 147 13.93 -9.01 6.67
N MET A 148 14.26 -8.58 5.44
CA MET A 148 13.51 -8.95 4.24
C MET A 148 13.73 -10.42 3.87
N GLU A 149 14.97 -10.90 3.93
CA GLU A 149 15.29 -12.31 3.69
C GLU A 149 14.57 -13.23 4.66
N GLU A 150 14.62 -12.93 5.97
CA GLU A 150 13.93 -13.72 6.99
C GLU A 150 12.41 -13.74 6.75
N TRP A 151 11.84 -12.58 6.43
CA TRP A 151 10.43 -12.50 6.11
C TRP A 151 10.05 -13.34 4.89
N VAL A 152 10.80 -13.25 3.78
CA VAL A 152 10.56 -14.04 2.57
C VAL A 152 10.64 -15.54 2.86
N VAL A 153 11.67 -15.97 3.60
CA VAL A 153 11.84 -17.37 4.01
C VAL A 153 10.64 -17.82 4.84
N SER A 154 10.18 -17.01 5.79
CA SER A 154 9.03 -17.35 6.64
C SER A 154 7.74 -17.53 5.83
N VAL A 155 7.51 -16.68 4.82
CA VAL A 155 6.32 -16.73 3.95
C VAL A 155 6.37 -17.95 3.03
N LEU A 156 7.52 -18.23 2.42
CA LEU A 156 7.72 -19.39 1.56
C LEU A 156 7.57 -20.70 2.34
N ASN A 157 8.15 -20.78 3.54
CA ASN A 157 8.02 -21.95 4.39
C ASN A 157 6.58 -22.17 4.84
N ARG A 158 5.86 -21.09 5.21
CA ARG A 158 4.43 -21.15 5.54
C ARG A 158 3.61 -21.66 4.35
N LYS A 159 3.90 -21.20 3.12
CA LYS A 159 3.20 -21.65 1.90
C LYS A 159 3.48 -23.13 1.62
N ALA A 160 4.75 -23.55 1.66
CA ALA A 160 5.14 -24.94 1.44
C ALA A 160 4.52 -25.88 2.48
N SER A 161 4.51 -25.48 3.75
CA SER A 161 3.86 -26.22 4.84
C SER A 161 2.35 -26.36 4.63
N LYS A 162 1.69 -25.31 4.13
CA LYS A 162 0.25 -25.35 3.82
C LYS A 162 -0.08 -26.23 2.62
N GLU A 163 0.73 -26.18 1.56
CA GLU A 163 0.55 -27.05 0.39
C GLU A 163 0.73 -28.53 0.73
N THR A 164 1.74 -28.86 1.53
CA THR A 164 1.97 -30.24 1.98
C THR A 164 0.87 -30.74 2.91
N ALA A 165 0.33 -29.89 3.81
CA ALA A 165 -0.81 -30.22 4.65
C ALA A 165 -2.06 -30.51 3.80
N ASN A 166 -2.37 -29.63 2.84
CA ASN A 166 -3.50 -29.81 1.92
C ASN A 166 -3.37 -31.08 1.06
N ALA A 167 -2.15 -31.40 0.60
CA ALA A 167 -1.89 -32.62 -0.17
C ALA A 167 -2.15 -33.89 0.66
N LYS A 168 -1.68 -33.91 1.91
CA LYS A 168 -1.90 -35.03 2.85
C LYS A 168 -3.38 -35.18 3.21
N GLU A 169 -4.10 -34.07 3.39
CA GLU A 169 -5.55 -34.10 3.63
C GLU A 169 -6.32 -34.61 2.42
N ALA A 170 -5.96 -34.19 1.21
CA ALA A 170 -6.57 -34.67 -0.02
C ALA A 170 -6.32 -36.17 -0.24
N GLU A 171 -5.12 -36.68 0.08
CA GLU A 171 -4.80 -38.10 0.01
C GLU A 171 -5.60 -38.93 1.02
N LYS A 172 -5.73 -38.45 2.27
CA LYS A 172 -6.58 -39.09 3.29
C LYS A 172 -8.05 -39.13 2.88
N GLN A 173 -8.56 -38.05 2.29
CA GLN A 173 -9.95 -38.00 1.80
C GLN A 173 -10.17 -39.01 0.67
N ARG A 174 -9.23 -39.12 -0.29
CA ARG A 174 -9.28 -40.12 -1.36
C ARG A 174 -9.25 -41.54 -0.82
N ALA A 175 -8.36 -41.83 0.13
CA ALA A 175 -8.30 -43.15 0.76
C ALA A 175 -9.59 -43.50 1.51
N GLN A 176 -10.20 -42.55 2.23
CA GLN A 176 -11.49 -42.77 2.88
C GLN A 176 -12.63 -42.96 1.88
N ASP A 177 -12.65 -42.23 0.78
CA ASP A 177 -13.66 -42.39 -0.27
C ASP A 177 -13.53 -43.76 -0.96
N GLU A 178 -12.31 -44.25 -1.16
CA GLU A 178 -12.08 -45.60 -1.69
C GLU A 178 -12.55 -46.68 -0.72
N ILE A 179 -12.18 -46.60 0.56
CA ILE A 179 -12.68 -47.52 1.61
C ILE A 179 -14.20 -47.47 1.70
N ARG A 180 -14.80 -46.27 1.59
CA ARG A 180 -16.25 -46.11 1.60
C ARG A 180 -16.91 -46.79 0.40
N LYS A 181 -16.31 -46.69 -0.79
CA LYS A 181 -16.80 -47.33 -2.02
C LYS A 181 -16.69 -48.85 -1.94
N THR A 182 -15.57 -49.39 -1.44
CA THR A 182 -15.40 -50.85 -1.29
C THR A 182 -16.43 -51.42 -0.34
N TRP A 183 -16.63 -50.77 0.82
CA TRP A 183 -17.64 -51.19 1.80
C TRP A 183 -19.08 -51.17 1.25
N LEU A 184 -19.41 -50.18 0.42
CA LEU A 184 -20.72 -50.11 -0.25
C LEU A 184 -20.91 -51.22 -1.29
N ASN A 185 -19.86 -51.57 -2.04
CA ASN A 185 -19.90 -52.62 -3.04
C ASN A 185 -20.08 -54.02 -2.41
N GLU A 186 -19.41 -54.27 -1.29
CA GLU A 186 -19.53 -55.52 -0.53
C GLU A 186 -20.93 -55.70 0.06
N ARG A 187 -21.51 -54.65 0.67
CA ARG A 187 -22.92 -54.70 1.13
C ARG A 187 -23.95 -54.84 0.03
N GLY A 188 -23.64 -54.38 -1.18
CA GLY A 188 -24.51 -54.54 -2.35
C GLY A 188 -24.58 -55.98 -2.87
N LYS A 189 -23.56 -56.80 -2.58
CA LYS A 189 -23.51 -58.22 -2.99
C LYS A 189 -24.28 -59.17 -2.06
N GLU A 190 -24.58 -58.76 -0.84
CA GLU A 190 -25.30 -59.58 0.15
C GLU A 190 -26.83 -59.44 0.09
N ARG A 191 -27.38 -58.73 -0.91
CA ARG A 191 -28.81 -58.58 -1.17
C ARG A 191 -29.17 -59.15 -2.53
#